data_AF-A0A382NMU3-F1
#
_entry.id   AF-A0A382NMU3-F1
#
_cell.length_a   1.000
_cell.length_b   1.000
_cell.length_c   1.000
_cell.angle_alpha   90.00
_cell.angle_beta   90.00
_cell.angle_gamma   90.00
#
_symmetry.space_group_name_H-M   'P 1'
#
loop_
_entity.id
_entity.type
_entity.pdbx_description
1 polymer ?
#
loop_
_entity_poly.entity_id
_entity_poly.type
_entity_poly.pdbx_seq_one_letter_code
_entity_poly.pdbx_strand_id
1 'polypeptide(L)' 'MDRSPDLTLTAIPGIPLVSAGDSVVGLILSALSAESQTLCCGDVLVIAQKIVSKSEGR' A
#
# COMPACT_ATOMS: atom_id res chain seq x y z
N MET A 1 24.74 -15.72 -18.63
CA MET A 1 23.71 -14.67 -18.67
C MET A 1 23.02 -14.70 -17.32
N ASP A 2 23.45 -13.84 -16.39
CA ASP A 2 22.70 -13.62 -15.15
C ASP A 2 21.41 -12.90 -15.53
N ARG A 3 20.29 -13.63 -15.50
CA ARG A 3 18.97 -12.98 -15.51
C ARG A 3 18.69 -12.58 -14.07
N SER A 4 19.03 -11.34 -13.73
CA SER A 4 18.45 -10.70 -12.55
C SER A 4 16.92 -10.68 -12.74
N PRO A 5 16.12 -11.09 -11.75
CA PRO A 5 14.67 -11.06 -11.85
C PRO A 5 14.17 -9.62 -12.05
N ASP A 6 13.14 -9.46 -12.88
CA ASP A 6 12.49 -8.16 -13.09
C ASP A 6 11.82 -7.68 -11.79
N LEU A 7 12.09 -6.44 -11.39
CA LEU A 7 11.46 -5.78 -10.25
C LEU A 7 10.56 -4.66 -10.72
N THR A 8 9.27 -4.72 -10.36
CA THR A 8 8.31 -3.65 -10.61
C THR A 8 7.91 -3.00 -9.29
N LEU A 9 7.97 -1.67 -9.23
CA LEU A 9 7.48 -0.88 -8.11
C LEU A 9 6.30 -0.02 -8.58
N THR A 10 5.14 -0.22 -7.97
CA THR A 10 3.92 0.50 -8.32
C THR A 10 3.43 1.28 -7.12
N ALA A 11 3.33 2.61 -7.25
CA ALA A 11 2.72 3.44 -6.23
C ALA A 11 1.19 3.26 -6.26
N ILE A 12 0.56 3.32 -5.08
CA ILE A 12 -0.89 3.29 -4.95
C ILE A 12 -1.36 4.74 -4.75
N PRO A 13 -1.89 5.41 -5.79
CA PRO A 13 -2.40 6.78 -5.68
C PRO A 13 -3.71 6.81 -4.89
N GLY A 14 -4.19 8.01 -4.56
CA GLY A 14 -5.52 8.19 -3.96
C GLY A 14 -5.67 7.81 -2.48
N ILE A 15 -4.59 7.42 -1.80
CA ILE A 15 -4.62 7.19 -0.35
C ILE A 15 -4.78 8.55 0.38
N PRO A 16 -5.84 8.74 1.19
CA PRO A 16 -6.08 10.00 1.89
C PRO A 16 -5.10 10.19 3.07
N LEU A 17 -5.16 11.37 3.69
CA LEU A 17 -4.43 11.62 4.93
C LEU A 17 -4.97 10.72 6.05
N VAL A 18 -4.11 9.84 6.55
CA VAL A 18 -4.41 8.95 7.68
C VAL A 18 -4.60 9.73 8.97
N SER A 19 -5.54 9.32 9.82
CA SER A 19 -5.84 9.86 11.14
C SER A 19 -5.86 8.74 12.19
N ALA A 20 -5.81 9.11 13.47
CA ALA A 20 -5.86 8.14 14.57
C ALA A 20 -7.16 7.33 14.53
N GLY A 21 -7.05 6.00 14.60
CA GLY A 21 -8.18 5.07 14.49
C GLY A 21 -8.51 4.62 13.07
N ASP A 22 -7.88 5.20 12.04
CA ASP A 22 -8.12 4.77 10.65
C ASP A 22 -7.58 3.36 10.40
N SER A 23 -8.32 2.57 9.61
CA SER A 23 -7.82 1.30 9.09
C SER A 23 -6.91 1.54 7.89
N VAL A 24 -5.59 1.49 8.10
CA VAL A 24 -4.59 1.62 7.02
C VAL A 24 -4.83 0.58 5.91
N VAL A 25 -5.15 -0.66 6.30
CA VAL A 25 -5.47 -1.73 5.33
C VAL A 25 -6.73 -1.39 4.54
N GLY A 26 -7.79 -0.90 5.19
CA GLY A 26 -9.03 -0.51 4.53
C GLY A 26 -8.81 0.62 3.50
N LEU A 27 -7.98 1.61 3.85
CA LEU A 27 -7.61 2.69 2.94
C LEU A 27 -6.85 2.19 1.71
N ILE A 28 -5.89 1.28 1.91
CA ILE A 28 -5.12 0.67 0.80
C ILE A 28 -6.04 -0.13 -0.12
N LEU A 29 -6.90 -0.99 0.43
CA LEU A 29 -7.84 -1.80 -0.36
C LEU A 29 -8.83 -0.93 -1.14
N SER A 30 -9.29 0.17 -0.54
CA SER A 30 -10.18 1.13 -1.22
C SER A 30 -9.49 1.83 -2.39
N ALA A 31 -8.24 2.25 -2.21
CA ALA A 31 -7.44 2.87 -3.26
C ALA A 31 -7.14 1.90 -4.43
N LEU A 32 -6.74 0.67 -4.12
CA LEU A 32 -6.55 -0.37 -5.13
C LEU A 32 -7.82 -0.65 -5.92
N SER A 33 -8.97 -0.74 -5.25
CA SER A 33 -10.25 -0.94 -5.91
C SER A 33 -10.63 0.23 -6.82
N ALA A 34 -10.33 1.47 -6.43
CA ALA A 34 -10.61 2.66 -7.24
C ALA A 34 -9.77 2.69 -8.53
N GLU A 35 -8.54 2.20 -8.47
CA GLU A 35 -7.61 2.09 -9.61
C GLU A 35 -7.79 0.78 -10.41
N SER A 36 -8.79 -0.04 -10.07
CA SER A 36 -9.01 -1.38 -10.66
C SER A 36 -7.76 -2.29 -10.59
N GLN A 37 -6.91 -2.08 -9.58
CA GLN A 37 -5.73 -2.88 -9.32
C GLN A 37 -6.05 -4.01 -8.35
N THR A 38 -5.54 -5.21 -8.66
CA THR A 38 -5.72 -6.40 -7.81
C THR A 38 -4.36 -6.90 -7.37
N LEU A 39 -4.21 -7.19 -6.07
CA LEU A 39 -3.03 -7.83 -5.53
C LEU A 39 -3.00 -9.30 -5.95
N CYS A 40 -1.86 -9.73 -6.48
CA CYS A 40 -1.62 -11.10 -6.88
C CYS A 40 -0.84 -11.85 -5.78
N CYS A 41 -0.92 -13.17 -5.82
CA CYS A 41 -0.09 -13.99 -4.94
C CYS A 41 1.40 -13.73 -5.26
N GLY A 42 2.18 -13.43 -4.23
CA GLY A 42 3.60 -13.08 -4.36
C GLY A 42 3.87 -11.57 -4.37
N ASP A 43 2.84 -10.74 -4.48
CA ASP A 43 3.00 -9.29 -4.34
C ASP A 43 3.37 -8.91 -2.90
N VAL A 44 4.13 -7.84 -2.78
CA VAL A 44 4.56 -7.29 -1.50
C VAL A 44 4.02 -5.87 -1.36
N LEU A 45 3.25 -5.63 -0.29
CA LEU A 45 2.85 -4.29 0.12
C LEU A 45 3.94 -3.67 0.99
N VAL A 46 4.51 -2.55 0.53
CA VAL A 46 5.47 -1.76 1.29
C VAL A 46 4.76 -0.53 1.86
N ILE A 47 4.70 -0.45 3.19
CA ILE A 47 4.01 0.63 3.90
C ILE A 47 5.04 1.45 4.68
N ALA A 48 5.03 2.77 4.48
CA ALA A 48 5.85 3.66 5.29
C ALA A 48 5.36 3.70 6.74
N GLN A 49 6.30 3.64 7.69
CA GLN A 49 6.00 3.61 9.12
C GLN A 49 5.13 4.80 9.60
N LYS A 50 5.22 5.96 8.94
CA LYS A 50 4.51 7.18 9.37
C LYS A 50 2.98 7.02 9.39
N ILE A 51 2.39 6.34 8.40
CA ILE A 51 0.93 6.21 8.34
C ILE A 51 0.41 5.18 9.34
N VAL A 52 1.22 4.14 9.63
CA VAL A 52 0.93 3.16 10.68
C VAL A 52 0.92 3.86 12.04
N SER A 53 1.99 4.58 12.37
CA SER A 53 2.10 5.37 13.60
C SER A 53 0.90 6.31 13.79
N LYS A 54 0.53 7.04 12.74
CA LYS A 54 -0.59 7.98 12.80
C LYS A 54 -1.93 7.28 13.04
N SER A 55 -2.16 6.12 12.43
CA SER A 55 -3.36 5.31 12.68
C SER A 55 -3.43 4.79 14.12
N GLU A 56 -2.29 4.51 14.73
CA GLU A 56 -2.17 4.11 16.14
C GLU A 56 -2.23 5.29 17.12
N GLY A 57 -2.35 6.53 16.62
CA GLY A 57 -2.39 7.74 17.44
C GLY A 57 -1.02 8.24 17.91
N ARG A 58 0.05 7.97 17.17
CA ARG A 58 1.44 8.35 17.49
C ARG A 58 2.13 9.11 16.35
#